data_AF-A0A1E7LCX4-F1
#
_entry.id   AF-A0A1E7LCX4-F1
#
_cell.length_a   1.000
_cell.length_b   1.000
_cell.length_c   1.000
_cell.angle_alpha   90.00
_cell.angle_beta   90.00
_cell.angle_gamma   90.00
#
_symmetry.space_group_name_H-M   'P 1'
#
loop_
_entity.id
_entity.type
_entity.pdbx_description
1 polymer ?
#
loop_
_entity_poly.entity_id
_entity_poly.type
_entity_poly.pdbx_seq_one_letter_code
_entity_poly.pdbx_strand_id
1 'polypeptide(L)'
;MKEKIHYVATTPDGAIPDSVAAGTPVNLADHVGETIEHPNPGREWYDESEFSYFRTYTSIGEVLERIDDWPVRLWIVEPVGETGNWSPRHYPYWVLAHKVRVAEEIEPWRALGPRGNKVLDFIDRQLPTKARQWISRWQADPQGMQQRFTDWYEDPTEERNSLEMALRHVAERARTSRREAARDVARNLAARAAAQALSDTGVNDGPYEAYRGRDTFLESVMRFRRDQSDSERLTDYVTARATSLAAAIQFQDRLELRELQALRAPDLESAAA
;
A
#
# COMPACT_ATOMS: atom_id res chain seq x y z
N MET A 1 -19.33 4.22 26.78
CA MET A 1 -18.65 4.32 25.47
C MET A 1 -17.62 3.20 25.43
N LYS A 2 -17.52 2.42 24.34
CA LYS A 2 -16.35 1.54 24.18
C LYS A 2 -15.14 2.42 23.99
N GLU A 3 -14.08 2.16 24.74
CA GLU A 3 -12.78 2.78 24.56
C GLU A 3 -12.32 2.51 23.12
N LYS A 4 -11.92 3.57 22.41
CA LYS A 4 -11.39 3.42 21.05
C LYS A 4 -9.96 2.91 21.17
N ILE A 5 -9.61 1.87 20.43
CA ILE A 5 -8.23 1.37 20.36
C ILE A 5 -7.42 2.34 19.48
N HIS A 6 -6.21 2.70 19.93
CA HIS A 6 -5.30 3.55 19.19
C HIS A 6 -4.07 2.76 18.72
N TYR A 7 -3.55 3.14 17.56
CA TYR A 7 -2.44 2.48 16.90
C TYR A 7 -1.31 3.46 16.59
N VAL A 8 -0.08 2.96 16.62
CA VAL A 8 1.12 3.64 16.11
C VAL A 8 1.92 2.62 15.29
N ALA A 9 2.46 3.05 14.16
CA ALA A 9 3.41 2.27 13.37
C ALA A 9 4.80 2.87 13.53
N THR A 10 5.80 2.00 13.61
CA THR A 10 7.21 2.39 13.77
C THR A 10 8.06 1.72 12.70
N THR A 11 9.28 2.22 12.52
CA THR A 11 10.31 1.53 11.75
C THR A 11 10.60 0.12 12.32
N PRO A 12 11.28 -0.77 11.57
CA PRO A 12 11.59 -2.13 12.00
C PRO A 12 12.33 -2.25 13.35
N ASP A 13 13.12 -1.25 13.71
CA ASP A 13 13.84 -1.17 14.98
C ASP A 13 12.95 -0.71 16.16
N GLY A 14 11.71 -0.26 15.89
CA GLY A 14 10.75 0.19 16.90
C GLY A 14 10.68 1.71 17.08
N ALA A 15 11.47 2.48 16.34
CA ALA A 15 11.49 3.94 16.45
C ALA A 15 10.31 4.62 15.72
N ILE A 16 9.76 5.68 16.31
CA ILE A 16 8.76 6.50 15.63
C ILE A 16 9.44 7.31 14.52
N PRO A 17 9.05 7.19 13.24
CA PRO A 17 9.73 7.86 12.13
C PRO A 17 9.89 9.37 12.33
N ASP A 18 8.79 10.04 12.70
CA ASP A 18 8.78 11.49 12.97
C ASP A 18 9.78 11.88 14.08
N SER A 19 9.93 11.04 15.11
CA SER A 19 10.86 11.30 16.24
C SER A 19 12.33 11.19 15.83
N VAL A 20 12.64 10.28 14.91
CA VAL A 20 13.99 10.11 14.35
C VAL A 20 14.34 11.34 13.52
N ALA A 21 13.42 11.78 12.66
CA ALA A 21 13.62 12.96 11.82
C ALA A 21 13.80 14.24 12.66
N ALA A 22 13.06 14.37 13.77
CA ALA A 22 13.20 15.46 14.73
C ALA A 22 14.46 15.38 15.63
N GLY A 23 15.30 14.35 15.51
CA GLY A 23 16.53 14.18 16.29
C GLY A 23 16.33 13.82 17.76
N THR A 24 15.11 13.41 18.15
CA THR A 24 14.77 12.96 19.52
C THR A 24 14.09 11.59 19.45
N PRO A 25 14.83 10.54 19.04
CA PRO A 25 14.23 9.25 18.72
C PRO A 25 13.54 8.63 19.93
N VAL A 26 12.27 8.25 19.75
CA VAL A 26 11.49 7.49 20.72
C VAL A 26 11.26 6.09 20.17
N ASN A 27 11.74 5.08 20.88
CA ASN A 27 11.57 3.67 20.51
C ASN A 27 10.48 3.01 21.35
N LEU A 28 9.36 2.63 20.73
CA LEU A 28 8.23 2.02 21.45
C LEU A 28 8.53 0.60 21.94
N ALA A 29 9.48 -0.09 21.30
CA ALA A 29 9.84 -1.45 21.68
C ALA A 29 10.49 -1.55 23.05
N ASP A 30 11.16 -0.48 23.48
CA ASP A 30 11.86 -0.42 24.77
C ASP A 30 10.91 -0.10 25.94
N HIS A 31 9.63 0.20 25.65
CA HIS A 31 8.68 0.78 26.61
C HIS A 31 7.33 0.04 26.64
N VAL A 32 7.29 -1.24 26.23
CA VAL A 32 6.05 -2.04 26.29
C VAL A 32 5.58 -2.18 27.73
N GLY A 33 4.33 -1.77 27.99
CA GLY A 33 3.72 -1.73 29.32
C GLY A 33 3.93 -0.41 30.07
N GLU A 34 4.72 0.52 29.53
CA GLU A 34 5.09 1.78 30.16
C GLU A 34 4.38 2.99 29.54
N THR A 35 4.32 4.08 30.31
CA THR A 35 3.87 5.38 29.81
C THR A 35 5.09 6.23 29.47
N ILE A 36 5.15 6.69 28.22
CA ILE A 36 6.22 7.54 27.69
C ILE A 36 5.70 8.97 27.64
N GLU A 37 6.51 9.91 28.12
CA GLU A 37 6.29 11.34 27.91
C GLU A 37 7.06 11.81 26.67
N HIS A 38 6.46 12.71 25.91
CA HIS A 38 7.08 13.25 24.70
C HIS A 38 8.36 14.00 25.09
N PRO A 39 9.53 13.70 24.46
CA PRO A 39 10.82 14.23 24.91
C PRO A 39 10.95 15.75 24.73
N ASN A 40 10.23 16.31 23.77
CA ASN A 40 10.20 17.74 23.49
C ASN A 40 8.76 18.17 23.12
N PRO A 41 7.82 18.23 24.07
CA PRO A 41 6.42 18.50 23.74
C PRO A 41 6.31 19.92 23.16
N GLY A 42 5.64 20.04 22.02
CA GLY A 42 5.38 21.33 21.41
C GLY A 42 4.42 22.17 22.25
N ARG A 43 4.20 23.42 21.85
CA ARG A 43 3.12 24.22 22.46
C ARG A 43 1.77 23.71 22.00
N GLU A 44 0.86 23.54 22.94
CA GLU A 44 -0.54 23.20 22.66
C GLU A 44 -1.13 24.18 21.63
N TRP A 45 -1.99 23.65 20.74
CA TRP A 45 -2.80 24.40 19.76
C TRP A 45 -2.10 24.99 18.53
N TYR A 46 -0.75 25.07 18.45
CA TYR A 46 -0.08 25.83 17.36
C TYR A 46 1.24 25.25 16.82
N ASP A 47 1.73 24.14 17.37
CA ASP A 47 3.03 23.60 16.98
C ASP A 47 2.91 22.40 16.03
N GLU A 48 3.09 22.64 14.72
CA GLU A 48 3.15 21.60 13.69
C GLU A 48 4.58 21.09 13.41
N SER A 49 5.54 21.29 14.33
CA SER A 49 6.88 20.73 14.14
C SER A 49 6.82 19.21 13.93
N GLU A 50 7.88 18.69 13.31
CA GLU A 50 7.93 17.32 12.79
C GLU A 50 7.51 16.28 13.84
N PHE A 51 7.94 16.49 15.09
CA PHE A 51 7.57 15.68 16.25
C PHE A 51 7.32 16.58 17.48
N SER A 52 6.12 17.15 17.56
CA SER A 52 5.63 17.91 18.73
C SER A 52 4.65 17.12 19.60
N TYR A 53 4.09 16.04 19.05
CA TYR A 53 3.08 15.19 19.67
C TYR A 53 3.27 13.75 19.22
N PHE A 54 2.88 12.80 20.06
CA PHE A 54 2.58 11.45 19.59
C PHE A 54 1.32 11.48 18.74
N ARG A 55 1.45 11.13 17.46
CA ARG A 55 0.33 10.92 16.55
C ARG A 55 -0.16 9.48 16.70
N THR A 56 -1.39 9.31 17.16
CA THR A 56 -2.04 8.01 17.29
C THR A 56 -3.24 7.92 16.36
N TYR A 57 -3.56 6.70 15.92
CA TYR A 57 -4.56 6.44 14.91
C TYR A 57 -5.67 5.56 15.46
N THR A 58 -6.93 5.96 15.31
CA THR A 58 -8.08 5.10 15.67
C THR A 58 -8.52 4.20 14.51
N SER A 59 -8.05 4.47 13.29
CA SER A 59 -8.14 3.56 12.15
C SER A 59 -6.80 2.89 11.89
N ILE A 60 -6.75 1.57 12.06
CA ILE A 60 -5.53 0.77 11.88
C ILE A 60 -4.95 0.85 10.46
N GLY A 61 -5.77 1.18 9.45
CA GLY A 61 -5.28 1.30 8.07
C GLY A 61 -4.55 2.62 7.80
N GLU A 62 -4.97 3.70 8.45
CA GLU A 62 -4.38 5.02 8.25
C GLU A 62 -3.10 5.22 9.06
N VAL A 63 -2.79 4.33 10.01
CA VAL A 63 -1.52 4.34 10.75
C VAL A 63 -0.29 4.29 9.83
N LEU A 64 -0.47 3.87 8.57
CA LEU A 64 0.56 3.78 7.55
C LEU A 64 0.75 5.08 6.75
N GLU A 65 -0.01 6.13 7.01
CA GLU A 65 0.01 7.38 6.23
C GLU A 65 1.37 8.09 6.22
N ARG A 66 2.13 7.94 7.31
CA ARG A 66 3.48 8.53 7.49
C ARG A 66 4.58 7.48 7.48
N ILE A 67 4.29 6.31 6.89
CA ILE A 67 5.24 5.22 6.73
C ILE A 67 5.69 5.20 5.27
N ASP A 68 6.96 5.55 5.05
CA ASP A 68 7.54 5.52 3.71
C ASP A 68 8.06 4.13 3.31
N ASP A 69 8.37 3.28 4.31
CA ASP A 69 8.99 1.99 4.10
C ASP A 69 8.39 0.86 4.94
N TRP A 70 8.38 -0.33 4.34
CA TRP A 70 7.94 -1.59 4.94
C TRP A 70 9.13 -2.57 4.94
N PRO A 71 9.32 -3.44 5.95
CA PRO A 71 8.38 -3.75 7.04
C PRO A 71 8.26 -2.66 8.10
N VAL A 72 7.19 -2.73 8.89
CA VAL A 72 6.98 -1.90 10.08
C VAL A 72 6.69 -2.78 11.29
N ARG A 73 6.76 -2.19 12.47
CA ARG A 73 6.14 -2.74 13.68
C ARG A 73 4.87 -1.96 13.98
N LEU A 74 3.89 -2.62 14.58
CA LEU A 74 2.57 -2.06 14.83
C LEU A 74 2.23 -2.22 16.30
N TRP A 75 1.80 -1.12 16.91
CA TRP A 75 1.60 -1.03 18.35
C TRP A 75 0.17 -0.64 18.66
N ILE A 76 -0.40 -1.25 19.69
CA ILE A 76 -1.57 -0.70 20.39
C ILE A 76 -1.03 0.22 21.48
N VAL A 77 -1.54 1.45 21.49
CA VAL A 77 -1.19 2.46 22.48
C VAL A 77 -2.45 3.05 23.10
N GLU A 78 -2.30 3.69 24.24
CA GLU A 78 -3.33 4.51 24.85
C GLU A 78 -2.80 5.93 24.99
N PRO A 79 -3.40 6.93 24.31
CA PRO A 79 -3.04 8.32 24.56
C PRO A 79 -3.51 8.72 25.97
N VAL A 80 -2.63 9.34 26.73
CA VAL A 80 -2.86 9.69 28.14
C VAL A 80 -2.81 11.21 28.34
N GLY A 81 -3.70 11.72 29.19
CA GLY A 81 -3.73 13.13 29.58
C GLY A 81 -4.57 13.97 28.63
N GLU A 82 -4.10 15.18 28.30
CA GLU A 82 -4.76 15.99 27.29
C GLU A 82 -4.55 15.36 25.92
N THR A 83 -5.66 15.12 25.22
CA THR A 83 -5.67 14.49 23.90
C THR A 83 -6.60 15.27 23.01
N GLY A 84 -6.26 15.40 21.74
CA GLY A 84 -7.11 16.15 20.83
C GLY A 84 -6.73 16.00 19.38
N ASN A 85 -7.46 16.73 18.55
CA ASN A 85 -7.18 16.83 17.13
C ASN A 85 -6.85 18.30 16.84
N TRP A 86 -5.68 18.72 17.32
CA TRP A 86 -5.24 20.12 17.33
C TRP A 86 -4.65 20.57 15.98
N SER A 87 -4.70 19.71 14.96
CA SER A 87 -4.23 20.02 13.61
C SER A 87 -5.30 20.78 12.80
N PRO A 88 -4.96 21.88 12.11
CA PRO A 88 -5.83 22.52 11.11
C PRO A 88 -6.22 21.56 9.98
N ARG A 89 -5.36 20.58 9.67
CA ARG A 89 -5.71 19.42 8.85
C ARG A 89 -6.37 18.38 9.76
N HIS A 90 -7.69 18.51 9.90
CA HIS A 90 -8.48 17.64 10.75
C HIS A 90 -8.80 16.31 10.07
N TYR A 91 -8.21 15.21 10.56
CA TYR A 91 -8.65 13.86 10.22
C TYR A 91 -9.30 13.19 11.42
N PRO A 92 -10.55 12.68 11.32
CA PRO A 92 -11.29 12.15 12.46
C PRO A 92 -10.67 10.89 13.09
N TYR A 93 -9.67 10.29 12.41
CA TYR A 93 -8.94 9.12 12.88
C TYR A 93 -7.63 9.47 13.59
N TRP A 94 -7.16 10.72 13.57
CA TRP A 94 -5.98 11.18 14.31
C TRP A 94 -6.34 11.63 15.73
N VAL A 95 -5.52 11.20 16.68
CA VAL A 95 -5.52 11.72 18.05
C VAL A 95 -4.08 12.01 18.46
N LEU A 96 -3.83 13.26 18.80
CA LEU A 96 -2.56 13.77 19.27
C LEU A 96 -2.51 13.68 20.80
N ALA A 97 -1.34 13.32 21.33
CA ALA A 97 -1.10 13.28 22.77
C ALA A 97 0.35 13.61 23.11
N HIS A 98 0.59 14.21 24.28
CA HIS A 98 1.94 14.38 24.83
C HIS A 98 2.44 13.16 25.60
N LYS A 99 1.54 12.23 25.95
CA LYS A 99 1.90 10.98 26.62
C LYS A 99 1.18 9.82 25.99
N VAL A 100 1.86 8.69 25.87
CA VAL A 100 1.26 7.44 25.40
C VAL A 100 1.68 6.30 26.31
N ARG A 101 0.74 5.43 26.65
CA ARG A 101 1.03 4.12 27.25
C ARG A 101 1.14 3.11 26.13
N VAL A 102 2.26 2.40 26.03
CA VAL A 102 2.42 1.32 25.04
C VAL A 102 1.80 0.06 25.62
N ALA A 103 0.71 -0.42 25.02
CA ALA A 103 0.00 -1.58 25.56
C ALA A 103 0.63 -2.89 25.10
N GLU A 104 0.76 -3.08 23.79
CA GLU A 104 1.33 -4.30 23.20
C GLU A 104 1.75 -4.08 21.74
N GLU A 105 2.65 -4.93 21.26
CA GLU A 105 2.92 -5.08 19.83
C GLU A 105 1.91 -6.06 19.22
N ILE A 106 1.43 -5.75 18.02
CA ILE A 106 0.54 -6.61 17.25
C ILE A 106 1.11 -6.85 15.86
N GLU A 107 0.57 -7.85 15.15
CA GLU A 107 1.13 -8.22 13.86
C GLU A 107 0.89 -7.10 12.80
N PRO A 108 1.95 -6.64 12.11
CA PRO A 108 1.87 -5.45 11.26
C PRO A 108 0.96 -5.64 10.04
N TRP A 109 0.78 -6.87 9.58
CA TRP A 109 -0.12 -7.18 8.47
C TRP A 109 -1.56 -6.73 8.73
N ARG A 110 -1.97 -6.55 9.99
CA ARG A 110 -3.32 -6.07 10.34
C ARG A 110 -3.60 -4.66 9.83
N ALA A 111 -2.58 -3.81 9.69
CA ALA A 111 -2.72 -2.49 9.09
C ALA A 111 -3.18 -2.58 7.63
N LEU A 112 -2.70 -3.57 6.88
CA LEU A 112 -3.13 -3.84 5.52
C LEU A 112 -4.59 -4.35 5.45
N GLY A 113 -5.11 -4.91 6.54
CA GLY A 113 -6.53 -5.20 6.71
C GLY A 113 -6.87 -6.65 7.00
N PRO A 114 -8.17 -7.02 6.91
CA PRO A 114 -8.63 -8.34 7.33
C PRO A 114 -7.93 -9.50 6.63
N ARG A 115 -7.40 -9.24 5.43
CA ARG A 115 -6.64 -10.19 4.61
C ARG A 115 -5.19 -9.76 4.39
N GLY A 116 -4.67 -8.86 5.24
CA GLY A 116 -3.34 -8.30 5.06
C GLY A 116 -2.23 -9.37 5.01
N ASN A 117 -2.38 -10.45 5.79
CA ASN A 117 -1.48 -11.59 5.71
C ASN A 117 -1.46 -12.27 4.32
N LYS A 118 -2.61 -12.36 3.65
CA LYS A 118 -2.72 -12.90 2.28
C LYS A 118 -2.15 -11.94 1.24
N VAL A 119 -2.27 -10.63 1.47
CA VAL A 119 -1.64 -9.61 0.63
C VAL A 119 -0.12 -9.78 0.68
N LEU A 120 0.45 -9.88 1.89
CA LEU A 120 1.88 -10.12 2.06
C LEU A 120 2.32 -11.46 1.47
N ASP A 121 1.59 -12.55 1.72
CA ASP A 121 1.90 -13.86 1.13
C ASP A 121 1.90 -13.82 -0.42
N PHE A 122 0.92 -13.13 -1.01
CA PHE A 122 0.89 -12.92 -2.45
C PHE A 122 2.12 -12.15 -2.94
N ILE A 123 2.43 -11.01 -2.31
CA ILE A 123 3.55 -10.15 -2.72
C ILE A 123 4.89 -10.87 -2.55
N ASP A 124 5.11 -11.53 -1.42
CA ASP A 124 6.41 -12.11 -1.08
C ASP A 124 6.66 -13.45 -1.78
N ARG A 125 5.62 -14.27 -1.95
CA ARG A 125 5.80 -15.67 -2.40
C ARG A 125 5.27 -15.94 -3.80
N GLN A 126 4.16 -15.32 -4.18
CA GLN A 126 3.47 -15.66 -5.43
C GLN A 126 3.82 -14.71 -6.55
N LEU A 127 3.95 -13.42 -6.24
CA LEU A 127 4.15 -12.36 -7.21
C LEU A 127 5.46 -12.49 -7.97
N PRO A 128 6.63 -12.84 -7.38
CA PRO A 128 7.86 -13.00 -8.15
C PRO A 128 7.74 -14.06 -9.25
N THR A 129 7.10 -15.20 -8.93
CA THR A 129 6.86 -16.27 -9.91
C THR A 129 5.89 -15.81 -11.01
N LYS A 130 4.81 -15.11 -10.64
CA LYS A 130 3.83 -14.58 -11.60
C LYS A 130 4.43 -13.51 -12.50
N ALA A 131 5.22 -12.60 -11.94
CA ALA A 131 5.91 -11.56 -12.68
C ALA A 131 6.84 -12.17 -13.74
N ARG A 132 7.65 -13.17 -13.37
CA ARG A 132 8.49 -13.90 -14.35
C ARG A 132 7.66 -14.55 -15.45
N GLN A 133 6.53 -15.19 -15.12
CA GLN A 133 5.64 -15.77 -16.14
C GLN A 133 5.07 -14.71 -17.09
N TRP A 134 4.69 -13.54 -16.57
CA TRP A 134 4.22 -12.41 -17.39
C TRP A 134 5.32 -11.88 -18.30
N ILE A 135 6.55 -11.73 -17.78
CA ILE A 135 7.74 -11.31 -18.54
C ILE A 135 8.05 -12.30 -19.66
N SER A 136 8.10 -13.61 -19.37
CA SER A 136 8.38 -14.63 -20.38
C SER A 136 7.34 -14.65 -21.50
N ARG A 137 6.05 -14.45 -21.16
CA ARG A 137 4.99 -14.34 -22.18
C ARG A 137 5.16 -13.10 -23.06
N TRP A 138 5.57 -11.98 -22.48
CA TRP A 138 5.88 -10.77 -23.22
C TRP A 138 7.07 -10.95 -24.15
N GLN A 139 8.15 -11.59 -23.67
CA GLN A 139 9.32 -11.87 -24.51
C GLN A 139 9.01 -12.82 -25.67
N ALA A 140 8.12 -13.80 -25.46
CA ALA A 140 7.73 -14.76 -26.50
C ALA A 140 6.85 -14.15 -27.60
N ASP A 141 6.01 -13.17 -27.26
CA ASP A 141 5.09 -12.51 -28.17
C ASP A 141 4.90 -11.03 -27.78
N PRO A 142 5.89 -10.15 -28.05
CA PRO A 142 5.82 -8.75 -27.61
C PRO A 142 4.67 -8.01 -28.27
N GLN A 143 4.46 -8.21 -29.59
CA GLN A 143 3.40 -7.55 -30.33
C GLN A 143 2.02 -8.04 -29.90
N GLY A 144 1.82 -9.35 -29.74
CA GLY A 144 0.54 -9.87 -29.30
C GLY A 144 0.27 -9.61 -27.81
N MET A 145 1.29 -9.54 -26.95
CA MET A 145 1.11 -9.08 -25.56
C MET A 145 0.82 -7.58 -25.49
N GLN A 146 1.48 -6.78 -26.32
CA GLN A 146 1.16 -5.37 -26.47
C GLN A 146 -0.26 -5.18 -26.99
N GLN A 147 -0.66 -5.93 -28.02
CA GLN A 147 -2.02 -5.88 -28.55
C GLN A 147 -3.01 -6.33 -27.48
N ARG A 148 -2.76 -7.44 -26.76
CA ARG A 148 -3.61 -7.87 -25.63
C ARG A 148 -3.71 -6.83 -24.52
N PHE A 149 -2.61 -6.15 -24.19
CA PHE A 149 -2.62 -5.07 -23.20
C PHE A 149 -3.34 -3.83 -23.72
N THR A 150 -3.11 -3.47 -24.98
CA THR A 150 -3.77 -2.34 -25.66
C THR A 150 -5.26 -2.62 -25.80
N ASP A 151 -5.66 -3.80 -26.24
CA ASP A 151 -7.05 -4.26 -26.32
C ASP A 151 -7.65 -4.22 -24.92
N TRP A 152 -7.04 -4.88 -23.93
CA TRP A 152 -7.50 -4.82 -22.54
C TRP A 152 -7.62 -3.39 -21.97
N TYR A 153 -6.81 -2.44 -22.45
CA TYR A 153 -6.78 -1.06 -21.98
C TYR A 153 -7.66 -0.08 -22.77
N GLU A 154 -7.74 -0.23 -24.09
CA GLU A 154 -8.45 0.63 -25.03
C GLU A 154 -9.85 0.11 -25.36
N ASP A 155 -10.12 -1.18 -25.13
CA ASP A 155 -11.44 -1.77 -25.34
C ASP A 155 -12.46 -1.11 -24.39
N PRO A 156 -13.51 -0.46 -24.92
CA PRO A 156 -14.59 0.11 -24.12
C PRO A 156 -15.56 -0.93 -23.53
N THR A 157 -15.32 -2.23 -23.69
CA THR A 157 -16.15 -3.32 -23.13
C THR A 157 -15.92 -3.57 -21.62
N GLU A 158 -16.64 -4.56 -21.09
CA GLU A 158 -16.78 -4.96 -19.69
C GLU A 158 -15.44 -5.10 -18.92
N GLU A 159 -14.32 -5.41 -19.58
CA GLU A 159 -13.03 -5.65 -18.94
C GLU A 159 -12.24 -4.37 -18.54
N ARG A 160 -12.26 -3.31 -19.35
CA ARG A 160 -11.70 -2.00 -18.95
C ARG A 160 -12.52 -1.40 -17.84
N ASN A 161 -13.85 -1.47 -17.99
CA ASN A 161 -14.76 -1.20 -16.89
C ASN A 161 -14.36 -2.06 -15.68
N SER A 162 -14.00 -3.32 -15.84
CA SER A 162 -13.60 -4.17 -14.71
C SER A 162 -12.32 -3.72 -14.00
N LEU A 163 -11.25 -3.29 -14.68
CA LEU A 163 -10.05 -2.78 -14.00
C LEU A 163 -10.29 -1.40 -13.38
N GLU A 164 -10.83 -0.46 -14.16
CA GLU A 164 -11.07 0.89 -13.67
C GLU A 164 -12.12 0.88 -12.55
N MET A 165 -13.17 0.08 -12.69
CA MET A 165 -14.15 -0.15 -11.62
C MET A 165 -13.53 -0.92 -10.47
N ALA A 166 -12.67 -1.92 -10.67
CA ALA A 166 -12.00 -2.59 -9.55
C ALA A 166 -11.09 -1.63 -8.78
N LEU A 167 -10.28 -0.82 -9.46
CA LEU A 167 -9.43 0.18 -8.82
C LEU A 167 -10.25 1.28 -8.17
N ARG A 168 -11.31 1.76 -8.82
CA ARG A 168 -12.25 2.75 -8.28
C ARG A 168 -13.00 2.21 -7.07
N HIS A 169 -13.49 0.98 -7.14
CA HIS A 169 -14.18 0.27 -6.07
C HIS A 169 -13.26 -0.02 -4.89
N VAL A 170 -12.01 -0.45 -5.15
CA VAL A 170 -11.00 -0.60 -4.11
C VAL A 170 -10.67 0.75 -3.49
N ALA A 171 -10.50 1.82 -4.27
CA ALA A 171 -10.28 3.15 -3.75
C ALA A 171 -11.48 3.66 -2.92
N GLU A 172 -12.70 3.44 -3.39
CA GLU A 172 -13.93 3.79 -2.69
C GLU A 172 -14.10 2.98 -1.40
N ARG A 173 -13.81 1.68 -1.42
CA ARG A 173 -13.77 0.83 -0.22
C ARG A 173 -12.68 1.26 0.74
N ALA A 174 -11.49 1.61 0.25
CA ALA A 174 -10.40 2.13 1.06
C ALA A 174 -10.81 3.42 1.77
N ARG A 175 -11.40 4.38 1.04
CA ARG A 175 -11.96 5.62 1.61
C ARG A 175 -13.03 5.34 2.66
N THR A 176 -14.03 4.55 2.27
CA THR A 176 -15.17 4.20 3.13
C THR A 176 -14.72 3.49 4.41
N SER A 177 -13.68 2.65 4.31
CA SER A 177 -13.13 1.89 5.43
C SER A 177 -12.00 2.59 6.17
N ARG A 178 -11.60 3.81 5.76
CA ARG A 178 -10.41 4.53 6.26
C ARG A 178 -9.15 3.66 6.22
N ARG A 179 -8.78 3.24 5.01
CA ARG A 179 -7.63 2.40 4.70
C ARG A 179 -6.90 2.89 3.44
N GLU A 180 -6.89 4.19 3.16
CA GLU A 180 -6.21 4.71 1.96
C GLU A 180 -4.69 4.51 2.07
N ALA A 181 -4.08 4.87 3.20
CA ALA A 181 -2.65 4.64 3.39
C ALA A 181 -2.27 3.14 3.28
N ALA A 182 -3.08 2.25 3.83
CA ALA A 182 -2.90 0.81 3.70
C ALA A 182 -3.00 0.32 2.25
N ARG A 183 -3.89 0.90 1.43
CA ARG A 183 -3.98 0.60 -0.01
C ARG A 183 -2.70 1.04 -0.72
N ASP A 184 -2.19 2.22 -0.37
CA ASP A 184 -1.00 2.78 -1.00
C ASP A 184 0.28 2.02 -0.64
N VAL A 185 0.43 1.59 0.62
CA VAL A 185 1.54 0.70 1.01
C VAL A 185 1.47 -0.64 0.26
N ALA A 186 0.29 -1.28 0.17
CA ALA A 186 0.14 -2.54 -0.56
C ALA A 186 0.48 -2.39 -2.06
N ARG A 187 0.05 -1.29 -2.68
CA ARG A 187 0.42 -0.93 -4.05
C ARG A 187 1.94 -0.79 -4.21
N ASN A 188 2.58 -0.03 -3.33
CA ASN A 188 4.02 0.22 -3.40
C ASN A 188 4.83 -1.07 -3.22
N LEU A 189 4.42 -1.94 -2.30
CA LEU A 189 5.02 -3.25 -2.10
C LEU A 189 4.90 -4.14 -3.35
N ALA A 190 3.71 -4.21 -3.94
CA ALA A 190 3.48 -4.98 -5.15
C ALA A 190 4.32 -4.45 -6.33
N ALA A 191 4.41 -3.14 -6.48
CA ALA A 191 5.25 -2.51 -7.50
C ALA A 191 6.74 -2.83 -7.31
N ARG A 192 7.27 -2.69 -6.08
CA ARG A 192 8.68 -3.00 -5.77
C ARG A 192 9.01 -4.47 -6.04
N ALA A 193 8.14 -5.39 -5.64
CA ALA A 193 8.34 -6.82 -5.89
C ALA A 193 8.28 -7.17 -7.39
N ALA A 194 7.39 -6.53 -8.15
CA ALA A 194 7.33 -6.67 -9.60
C ALA A 194 8.59 -6.14 -10.29
N ALA A 195 9.06 -4.96 -9.88
CA ALA A 195 10.29 -4.36 -10.41
C ALA A 195 11.52 -5.21 -10.09
N GLN A 196 11.65 -5.71 -8.85
CA GLN A 196 12.74 -6.62 -8.51
C GLN A 196 12.72 -7.89 -9.39
N ALA A 197 11.54 -8.49 -9.58
CA ALA A 197 11.41 -9.67 -10.43
C ALA A 197 11.77 -9.39 -11.91
N LEU A 198 11.57 -8.16 -12.39
CA LEU A 198 11.99 -7.71 -13.72
C LEU A 198 13.52 -7.53 -13.78
N SER A 199 14.09 -6.83 -12.81
CA SER A 199 15.53 -6.59 -12.69
C SER A 199 16.32 -7.90 -12.68
N ASP A 200 15.82 -8.92 -11.95
CA ASP A 200 16.39 -10.27 -11.90
C ASP A 200 16.45 -10.97 -13.28
N THR A 201 15.70 -10.49 -14.28
CA THR A 201 15.71 -11.03 -15.66
C THR A 201 16.67 -10.31 -16.60
N GLY A 202 17.34 -9.25 -16.14
CA GLY A 202 18.30 -8.48 -16.95
C GLY A 202 17.68 -7.50 -17.95
N VAL A 203 16.36 -7.26 -17.85
CA VAL A 203 15.67 -6.21 -18.61
C VAL A 203 15.91 -4.87 -17.89
N ASN A 204 16.42 -3.85 -18.60
CA ASN A 204 16.99 -2.64 -17.99
C ASN A 204 15.91 -1.66 -17.49
N ASP A 205 16.03 -1.19 -16.24
CA ASP A 205 15.05 -0.38 -15.50
C ASP A 205 15.13 1.13 -15.83
N GLY A 206 14.73 1.51 -17.05
CA GLY A 206 14.78 2.91 -17.51
C GLY A 206 13.84 3.92 -16.80
N PRO A 207 12.59 3.58 -16.40
CA PRO A 207 11.64 4.61 -15.96
C PRO A 207 11.16 4.50 -14.49
N TYR A 208 11.56 3.47 -13.72
CA TYR A 208 10.89 3.11 -12.46
C TYR A 208 11.02 4.17 -11.33
N GLU A 209 12.12 4.92 -11.26
CA GLU A 209 12.32 5.94 -10.22
C GLU A 209 11.34 7.13 -10.32
N ALA A 210 10.77 7.41 -11.50
CA ALA A 210 9.80 8.48 -11.70
C ALA A 210 8.40 8.16 -11.15
N TYR A 211 8.05 6.87 -11.00
CA TYR A 211 6.72 6.41 -10.60
C TYR A 211 6.49 6.34 -9.10
N ARG A 212 7.55 6.49 -8.30
CA ARG A 212 7.57 6.31 -6.83
C ARG A 212 6.72 7.33 -6.06
N GLY A 213 6.21 8.39 -6.70
CA GLY A 213 5.71 9.58 -6.00
C GLY A 213 4.28 10.07 -6.27
N ARG A 214 3.46 9.44 -7.12
CA ARG A 214 2.13 10.00 -7.44
C ARG A 214 1.02 8.97 -7.66
N ASP A 215 -0.18 9.34 -7.23
CA ASP A 215 -1.50 8.75 -7.54
C ASP A 215 -1.85 8.68 -9.04
N THR A 216 -0.88 8.90 -9.92
CA THR A 216 -1.03 9.02 -11.36
C THR A 216 -0.79 7.70 -12.08
N PHE A 217 -0.89 6.53 -11.44
CA PHE A 217 -0.73 5.26 -12.17
C PHE A 217 -1.67 5.21 -13.38
N LEU A 218 -2.94 5.54 -13.18
CA LEU A 218 -3.91 5.65 -14.28
C LEU A 218 -3.56 6.80 -15.24
N GLU A 219 -3.27 8.01 -14.74
CA GLU A 219 -2.92 9.16 -15.60
C GLU A 219 -1.65 8.96 -16.43
N SER A 220 -0.68 8.17 -15.95
CA SER A 220 0.59 7.91 -16.63
C SER A 220 0.40 6.87 -17.74
N VAL A 221 -0.40 5.83 -17.47
CA VAL A 221 -0.83 4.88 -18.50
C VAL A 221 -1.71 5.60 -19.55
N MET A 222 -2.46 6.66 -19.17
CA MET A 222 -3.28 7.46 -20.09
C MET A 222 -2.48 8.48 -20.93
N ARG A 223 -1.41 9.08 -20.41
CA ARG A 223 -0.74 10.23 -21.08
C ARG A 223 0.29 9.87 -22.15
N PHE A 224 0.78 8.64 -22.23
CA PHE A 224 2.08 8.38 -22.86
C PHE A 224 2.07 7.29 -23.94
N ARG A 225 1.15 7.39 -24.90
CA ARG A 225 1.08 6.46 -26.05
C ARG A 225 1.52 7.13 -27.34
N ARG A 226 2.84 7.19 -27.57
CA ARG A 226 3.43 7.13 -28.93
C ARG A 226 4.92 6.80 -28.99
N ASP A 227 5.70 7.15 -27.96
CA ASP A 227 7.18 7.07 -28.05
C ASP A 227 7.87 6.19 -26.98
N GLN A 228 7.11 5.41 -26.20
CA GLN A 228 7.71 4.49 -25.22
C GLN A 228 8.36 3.27 -25.88
N SER A 229 9.50 2.86 -25.31
CA SER A 229 10.17 1.61 -25.66
C SER A 229 9.38 0.38 -25.18
N ASP A 230 9.61 -0.78 -25.81
CA ASP A 230 8.94 -2.03 -25.41
C ASP A 230 9.26 -2.45 -23.97
N SER A 231 10.42 -2.05 -23.46
CA SER A 231 10.83 -2.27 -22.06
C SER A 231 9.95 -1.50 -21.08
N GLU A 232 9.62 -0.24 -21.38
CA GLU A 232 8.77 0.60 -20.53
C GLU A 232 7.34 0.06 -20.48
N ARG A 233 6.81 -0.40 -21.61
CA ARG A 233 5.47 -1.01 -21.69
C ARG A 233 5.37 -2.31 -20.89
N LEU A 234 6.42 -3.13 -20.90
CA LEU A 234 6.50 -4.33 -20.08
C LEU A 234 6.49 -3.99 -18.58
N THR A 235 7.26 -2.98 -18.16
CA THR A 235 7.29 -2.51 -16.77
C THR A 235 5.91 -2.05 -16.29
N ASP A 236 5.22 -1.25 -17.11
CA ASP A 236 3.88 -0.76 -16.80
C ASP A 236 2.88 -1.92 -16.68
N TYR A 237 2.93 -2.89 -17.61
CA TYR A 237 2.06 -4.07 -17.59
C TYR A 237 2.19 -4.90 -16.31
N VAL A 238 3.41 -5.30 -15.95
CA VAL A 238 3.67 -6.16 -14.79
C VAL A 238 3.26 -5.44 -13.50
N THR A 239 3.56 -4.15 -13.40
CA THR A 239 3.24 -3.32 -12.23
C THR A 239 1.74 -3.09 -12.07
N ALA A 240 1.02 -2.82 -13.18
CA ALA A 240 -0.44 -2.70 -13.18
C ALA A 240 -1.09 -3.94 -12.59
N ARG A 241 -0.67 -5.11 -13.10
CA ARG A 241 -1.28 -6.38 -12.77
C ARG A 241 -0.96 -6.80 -11.35
N ALA A 242 0.27 -6.53 -10.87
CA ALA A 242 0.68 -6.75 -9.49
C ALA A 242 -0.15 -5.92 -8.50
N THR A 243 -0.25 -4.61 -8.77
CA THR A 243 -0.95 -3.65 -7.92
C THR A 243 -2.43 -4.01 -7.78
N SER A 244 -3.12 -4.24 -8.91
CA SER A 244 -4.55 -4.55 -8.89
C SER A 244 -4.87 -5.85 -8.16
N LEU A 245 -4.02 -6.88 -8.29
CA LEU A 245 -4.23 -8.14 -7.59
C LEU A 245 -4.00 -8.01 -6.08
N ALA A 246 -2.95 -7.30 -5.64
CA ALA A 246 -2.71 -7.05 -4.23
C ALA A 246 -3.87 -6.26 -3.59
N ALA A 247 -4.31 -5.20 -4.27
CA ALA A 247 -5.41 -4.35 -3.82
C ALA A 247 -6.76 -5.11 -3.81
N ALA A 248 -7.02 -5.95 -4.81
CA ALA A 248 -8.19 -6.82 -4.83
C ALA A 248 -8.18 -7.81 -3.66
N ILE A 249 -7.05 -8.48 -3.38
CA ILE A 249 -6.93 -9.40 -2.23
C ILE A 249 -7.22 -8.67 -0.91
N GLN A 250 -6.77 -7.42 -0.79
CA GLN A 250 -6.94 -6.59 0.39
C GLN A 250 -8.41 -6.28 0.70
N PHE A 251 -9.21 -5.96 -0.33
CA PHE A 251 -10.60 -5.48 -0.19
C PHE A 251 -11.66 -6.47 -0.67
N GLN A 252 -11.29 -7.74 -0.83
CA GLN A 252 -12.19 -8.79 -1.32
C GLN A 252 -13.28 -9.14 -0.30
N ASP A 253 -14.51 -8.72 -0.56
CA ASP A 253 -15.72 -9.33 0.02
C ASP A 253 -16.15 -10.54 -0.81
N ARG A 254 -16.82 -11.51 -0.18
CA ARG A 254 -17.09 -12.88 -0.70
C ARG A 254 -17.76 -12.97 -2.08
N LEU A 255 -18.28 -11.88 -2.65
CA LEU A 255 -18.97 -11.86 -3.94
C LEU A 255 -18.03 -11.83 -5.17
N GLU A 256 -16.85 -11.23 -5.08
CA GLU A 256 -15.95 -11.02 -6.23
C GLU A 256 -15.01 -12.21 -6.53
N LEU A 257 -15.05 -13.25 -5.69
CA LEU A 257 -14.14 -14.39 -5.87
C LEU A 257 -14.45 -15.17 -7.16
N ARG A 258 -15.69 -15.14 -7.67
CA ARG A 258 -16.04 -15.77 -8.96
C ARG A 258 -15.63 -14.95 -10.17
N GLU A 259 -15.69 -13.63 -10.09
CA GLU A 259 -15.36 -12.73 -11.23
C GLU A 259 -13.84 -12.50 -11.35
N LEU A 260 -13.12 -12.36 -10.23
CA LEU A 260 -11.65 -12.35 -10.23
C LEU A 260 -11.05 -13.75 -10.51
N GLN A 261 -11.78 -14.83 -10.23
CA GLN A 261 -11.42 -16.18 -10.69
C GLN A 261 -11.81 -16.41 -12.15
N ALA A 262 -12.80 -15.70 -12.71
CA ALA A 262 -13.07 -15.69 -14.15
C ALA A 262 -11.94 -14.97 -14.91
N LEU A 263 -11.38 -13.89 -14.37
CA LEU A 263 -10.11 -13.27 -14.84
C LEU A 263 -8.87 -14.17 -14.67
N ARG A 264 -9.03 -15.36 -14.09
CA ARG A 264 -8.02 -16.43 -13.99
C ARG A 264 -8.06 -17.39 -15.19
N ALA A 265 -9.00 -17.23 -16.12
CA ALA A 265 -9.07 -18.00 -17.35
C ALA A 265 -8.86 -17.08 -18.57
N PRO A 266 -7.69 -17.10 -19.21
CA PRO A 266 -7.70 -17.31 -20.64
C PRO A 266 -7.79 -18.83 -20.86
N ASP A 267 -8.81 -19.27 -21.58
CA ASP A 267 -8.90 -20.62 -22.13
C ASP A 267 -7.55 -21.06 -22.73
N LEU A 268 -6.95 -22.08 -22.13
CA LEU A 268 -5.93 -22.93 -22.74
C LEU A 268 -6.20 -24.40 -22.37
N GLU A 269 -7.47 -24.82 -22.46
CA GLU A 269 -7.82 -26.24 -22.60
C GLU A 269 -8.44 -26.60 -23.97
N SER A 270 -8.41 -25.69 -24.96
CA SER A 270 -8.97 -25.95 -26.30
C SER A 270 -7.98 -25.82 -27.47
N ALA A 271 -6.68 -25.92 -27.23
CA ALA A 271 -5.65 -26.06 -28.28
C ALA A 271 -4.90 -27.41 -28.24
N ALA A 272 -5.60 -28.46 -27.82
CA ALA A 272 -5.17 -29.86 -27.94
C ALA A 272 -6.36 -30.75 -28.33
N ALA A 273 -6.89 -30.52 -29.55
CA ALA A 273 -7.68 -31.47 -30.31
C ALA A 273 -7.41 -31.26 -31.80
#